data_AF-A0A0N4YU67-F1
#
_entry.id   AF-A0A0N4YU67-F1
#
_cell.length_a   1.000
_cell.length_b   1.000
_cell.length_c   1.000
_cell.angle_alpha   90.00
_cell.angle_beta   90.00
_cell.angle_gamma   90.00
#
_symmetry.space_group_name_H-M   'P 1'
#
loop_
_entity.id
_entity.type
_entity.pdbx_description
1 polymer ?
#
loop_
_entity_poly.entity_id
_entity_poly.type
_entity_poly.pdbx_seq_one_letter_code
_entity_poly.pdbx_strand_id
1 'polypeptide(L)'
;MDVWGQSYHVVFGHPSPPPCGLPPFTDDLPKDAQEKLKEIWKDYKEGEKCYNEHGLTRELIDSLPKDVRQKIHRGLFVPPVLKKAPKDVQDQFNEILKNKAIPFDQKPAKMHELAQKVRLSRCF
;
A
#
# COMPACT_ATOMS: atom_id res chain seq x y z
N MET A 1 -14.15 -27.48 -13.61
CA MET A 1 -12.77 -27.63 -13.11
C MET A 1 -11.85 -26.99 -14.13
N ASP A 2 -11.47 -25.75 -13.83
CA ASP A 2 -10.12 -25.21 -13.96
C ASP A 2 -9.35 -25.40 -15.27
N VAL A 3 -9.49 -24.48 -16.24
CA VAL A 3 -8.37 -24.05 -17.10
C VAL A 3 -8.63 -22.64 -17.68
N TRP A 4 -8.11 -21.59 -17.04
CA TRP A 4 -7.62 -20.40 -17.74
C TRP A 4 -6.12 -20.37 -17.39
N GLY A 5 -5.23 -20.93 -18.19
CA GLY A 5 -4.93 -20.49 -19.55
C GLY A 5 -3.81 -19.46 -19.47
N GLN A 6 -2.56 -19.94 -19.51
CA GLN A 6 -1.33 -19.17 -19.34
C GLN A 6 -1.24 -17.91 -20.23
N SER A 7 -0.54 -16.91 -19.69
CA SER A 7 0.60 -16.21 -20.32
C SER A 7 0.48 -14.69 -20.23
N TYR A 8 0.89 -14.14 -19.09
CA TYR A 8 1.45 -12.79 -19.00
C TYR A 8 2.55 -12.79 -17.93
N HIS A 9 3.81 -12.79 -18.37
CA HIS A 9 4.96 -12.50 -17.53
C HIS A 9 4.85 -11.05 -17.02
N VAL A 10 4.59 -10.83 -15.73
CA VAL A 10 4.94 -9.57 -15.05
C VAL A 10 5.26 -9.80 -13.56
N VAL A 11 6.35 -9.20 -13.10
CA VAL A 11 7.05 -9.31 -11.79
C VAL A 11 6.24 -8.76 -10.58
N PHE A 12 4.92 -8.61 -10.66
CA PHE A 12 4.10 -8.01 -9.60
C PHE A 12 2.84 -8.84 -9.34
N GLY A 13 2.93 -9.82 -8.43
CA GLY A 13 1.76 -10.53 -7.90
C GLY A 13 0.86 -9.58 -7.11
N HIS A 14 -0.46 -9.77 -7.19
CA HIS A 14 -1.41 -9.08 -6.33
C HIS A 14 -1.04 -9.37 -4.87
N PRO A 15 -0.92 -8.35 -3.99
CA PRO A 15 -0.65 -8.61 -2.58
C PRO A 15 -1.71 -9.55 -2.02
N SER A 16 -1.29 -10.51 -1.20
CA SER A 16 -2.20 -11.37 -0.46
C SER A 16 -3.23 -10.49 0.27
N PRO A 17 -4.51 -10.90 0.34
CA PRO A 17 -5.50 -10.15 1.07
C PRO A 17 -5.03 -9.94 2.52
N PRO A 18 -5.32 -8.77 3.12
CA PRO A 18 -4.97 -8.52 4.50
C PRO A 18 -5.61 -9.58 5.42
N PRO A 19 -4.99 -9.90 6.56
CA PRO A 19 -5.60 -10.82 7.52
C PRO A 19 -6.97 -10.30 7.99
N CYS A 20 -7.86 -11.23 8.34
CA CYS A 20 -9.09 -10.87 9.03
C CYS A 20 -8.79 -10.51 10.49
N GLY A 21 -9.54 -9.55 11.02
CA GLY A 21 -9.40 -9.04 12.37
C GLY A 21 -9.10 -7.55 12.40
N LEU A 22 -9.10 -7.00 13.60
CA LEU A 22 -8.86 -5.57 13.82
C LEU A 22 -7.48 -5.16 13.23
N PRO A 23 -7.42 -4.16 12.33
CA PRO A 23 -6.17 -3.74 11.71
C PRO A 23 -5.08 -3.36 12.72
N PRO A 24 -3.79 -3.69 12.46
CA PRO A 24 -2.70 -3.44 13.41
C PRO A 24 -2.38 -1.96 13.62
N PHE A 25 -2.85 -1.07 12.75
CA PHE A 25 -2.67 0.38 12.86
C PHE A 25 -3.81 1.08 13.60
N THR A 26 -4.74 0.33 14.21
CA THR A 26 -5.94 0.91 14.83
C THR A 26 -5.57 1.97 15.86
N ASP A 27 -4.58 1.72 16.70
CA ASP A 27 -4.18 2.66 17.76
C ASP A 27 -3.52 3.95 17.24
N ASP A 28 -3.09 3.98 15.97
CA ASP A 28 -2.52 5.16 15.33
C ASP A 28 -3.58 6.12 14.77
N LEU A 29 -4.85 5.70 14.76
CA LEU A 29 -5.96 6.50 14.26
C LEU A 29 -6.46 7.53 15.30
N PRO A 30 -7.12 8.62 14.88
CA PRO A 30 -7.86 9.49 15.80
C PRO A 30 -8.95 8.70 16.55
N LYS A 31 -9.24 9.06 17.80
CA LYS A 31 -10.19 8.32 18.68
C LYS A 31 -11.53 7.98 18.00
N ASP A 32 -12.14 8.95 17.31
CA ASP A 32 -13.39 8.74 16.56
C ASP A 32 -13.29 7.63 15.50
N ALA A 33 -12.16 7.56 14.78
CA ALA A 33 -11.92 6.53 13.80
C ALA A 33 -11.59 5.18 14.45
N GLN A 34 -10.93 5.16 15.62
CA GLN A 34 -10.70 3.94 16.39
C GLN A 34 -12.01 3.30 16.84
N GLU A 35 -12.92 4.11 17.39
CA GLU A 35 -14.23 3.65 17.86
C GLU A 35 -15.04 3.08 16.71
N LYS A 36 -15.10 3.77 15.56
CA LYS A 36 -15.76 3.26 14.36
C LYS A 36 -15.13 1.96 13.85
N LEU A 37 -13.80 1.83 13.89
CA LEU A 37 -13.13 0.58 13.52
C LEU A 37 -13.56 -0.56 14.46
N LYS A 38 -13.54 -0.33 15.77
CA LYS A 38 -13.96 -1.33 16.77
C LYS A 38 -15.41 -1.74 16.55
N GLU A 39 -16.29 -0.80 16.21
CA GLU A 39 -17.69 -1.10 15.87
C GLU A 39 -17.84 -1.94 14.59
N ILE A 40 -17.04 -1.69 13.54
CA ILE A 40 -17.05 -2.51 12.31
C ILE A 40 -16.67 -3.97 12.62
N TRP A 41 -15.68 -4.16 13.50
CA TRP A 41 -15.12 -5.49 13.80
C TRP A 41 -15.73 -6.15 15.04
N LYS A 42 -16.72 -5.54 15.72
CA LYS A 42 -17.22 -6.02 17.02
C LYS A 42 -17.89 -7.39 16.97
N ASP A 43 -18.57 -7.68 15.87
CA ASP A 43 -19.35 -8.91 15.68
C ASP A 43 -18.55 -9.97 14.90
N TYR A 44 -17.33 -9.65 14.46
CA TYR A 44 -16.45 -10.55 13.72
C TYR A 44 -15.98 -11.71 14.59
N LYS A 45 -16.03 -12.93 14.05
CA LYS A 45 -15.53 -14.14 14.70
C LYS A 45 -14.36 -14.73 13.92
N GLU A 46 -13.34 -15.15 14.66
CA GLU A 46 -12.16 -15.78 14.07
C GLU A 46 -12.54 -17.00 13.22
N GLY A 47 -11.99 -17.08 12.01
CA GLY A 47 -12.29 -18.13 11.05
C GLY A 47 -13.45 -17.82 10.10
N GLU A 48 -14.25 -16.78 10.35
CA GLU A 48 -15.26 -16.31 9.40
C GLU A 48 -14.65 -15.42 8.30
N LYS A 49 -15.37 -15.33 7.18
CA LYS A 49 -15.02 -14.46 6.05
C LYS A 49 -15.23 -13.00 6.46
N CYS A 50 -14.21 -12.16 6.30
CA CYS A 50 -14.23 -10.76 6.74
C CYS A 50 -14.37 -9.73 5.61
N TYR A 51 -15.00 -10.12 4.48
CA TYR A 51 -15.06 -9.25 3.29
C TYR A 51 -15.82 -7.94 3.54
N ASN A 52 -16.86 -8.00 4.37
CA ASN A 52 -17.70 -6.85 4.70
C ASN A 52 -16.92 -5.87 5.60
N GLU A 53 -16.25 -6.39 6.61
CA GLU A 53 -15.44 -5.65 7.57
C GLU A 53 -14.25 -4.99 6.88
N HIS A 54 -13.61 -5.68 5.94
CA HIS A 54 -12.58 -5.09 5.06
C HIS A 54 -13.13 -3.96 4.20
N GLY A 55 -14.33 -4.13 3.63
CA GLY A 55 -15.00 -3.11 2.83
C GLY A 55 -15.28 -1.84 3.65
N LEU A 56 -15.94 -1.98 4.79
CA LEU A 56 -16.28 -0.89 5.70
C LEU A 56 -15.02 -0.22 6.28
N THR A 57 -14.00 -1.01 6.62
CA THR A 57 -12.71 -0.48 7.07
C THR A 57 -12.09 0.38 5.97
N ARG A 58 -12.12 -0.06 4.71
CA ARG A 58 -11.57 0.70 3.59
C ARG A 58 -12.32 2.03 3.40
N GLU A 59 -13.64 2.00 3.44
CA GLU A 59 -14.47 3.22 3.34
C GLU A 59 -14.15 4.21 4.47
N LEU A 60 -14.06 3.71 5.70
CA LEU A 60 -13.67 4.53 6.85
C LEU A 60 -12.29 5.15 6.64
N ILE A 61 -11.28 4.37 6.25
CA ILE A 61 -9.94 4.90 5.99
C ILE A 61 -9.94 5.92 4.86
N ASP A 62 -10.66 5.66 3.76
CA ASP A 62 -10.74 6.58 2.61
C ASP A 62 -11.41 7.91 2.96
N SER A 63 -12.32 7.92 3.93
CA SER A 63 -12.96 9.13 4.47
C SER A 63 -12.03 9.99 5.33
N LEU A 64 -10.92 9.44 5.84
CA LEU A 64 -10.01 10.16 6.73
C LEU A 64 -9.19 11.24 6.00
N PRO A 65 -8.77 12.30 6.72
CA PRO A 65 -7.85 13.31 6.20
C PRO A 65 -6.58 12.69 5.60
N LYS A 66 -6.05 13.32 4.55
CA LYS A 66 -4.91 12.81 3.78
C LYS A 66 -3.67 12.59 4.65
N ASP A 67 -3.42 13.48 5.61
CA ASP A 67 -2.28 13.40 6.53
C ASP A 67 -2.39 12.19 7.46
N VAL A 68 -3.60 11.86 7.93
CA VAL A 68 -3.87 10.68 8.75
C VAL A 68 -3.67 9.41 7.92
N ARG A 69 -4.26 9.34 6.73
CA ARG A 69 -4.05 8.22 5.79
C ARG A 69 -2.58 7.98 5.46
N GLN A 70 -1.82 9.05 5.29
CA GLN A 70 -0.39 8.95 5.02
C GLN A 70 0.38 8.38 6.21
N LYS A 71 -0.03 8.64 7.45
CA LYS A 71 0.60 8.06 8.66
C LYS A 71 0.38 6.55 8.73
N ILE A 72 -0.83 6.08 8.42
CA ILE A 72 -1.18 4.65 8.38
C ILE A 72 -0.37 3.90 7.31
N HIS A 73 -0.18 4.52 6.13
CA HIS A 73 0.54 3.90 5.01
C HIS A 73 2.07 4.12 5.04
N ARG A 74 2.64 4.66 6.14
CA ARG A 74 4.10 4.87 6.22
C ARG A 74 4.83 3.52 6.17
N GLY A 75 5.58 3.29 5.09
CA GLY A 75 6.43 2.12 4.91
C GLY A 75 5.86 1.01 4.02
N LEU A 76 4.55 1.03 3.70
CA LEU A 76 3.93 0.05 2.78
C LEU A 76 4.19 0.34 1.29
N PHE A 77 4.55 1.59 0.97
CA PHE A 77 4.77 2.02 -0.42
C PHE A 77 6.22 1.94 -0.89
N VAL A 78 7.17 1.61 -0.02
CA VAL A 78 8.57 1.42 -0.45
C VAL A 78 8.69 -0.01 -0.99
N PRO A 79 8.91 -0.20 -2.30
CA PRO A 79 9.16 -1.52 -2.85
C PRO A 79 10.29 -2.20 -2.06
N PRO A 80 10.21 -3.51 -1.77
CA PRO A 80 11.23 -4.22 -0.99
C PRO A 80 12.67 -3.98 -1.49
N VAL A 81 12.84 -3.81 -2.80
CA VAL A 81 14.12 -3.49 -3.46
C VAL A 81 14.74 -2.18 -2.97
N LEU A 82 13.91 -1.19 -2.61
CA LEU A 82 14.36 0.14 -2.18
C LEU A 82 14.55 0.25 -0.65
N LYS A 83 14.16 -0.75 0.15
CA LYS A 83 14.30 -0.69 1.62
C LYS A 83 15.75 -0.53 2.09
N LYS A 84 16.72 -1.04 1.32
CA LYS A 84 18.17 -0.95 1.62
C LYS A 84 18.82 0.31 1.03
N ALA A 85 18.10 1.09 0.22
CA ALA A 85 18.63 2.32 -0.36
C ALA A 85 18.63 3.45 0.69
N PRO A 86 19.50 4.46 0.57
CA PRO A 86 19.43 5.67 1.38
C PRO A 86 18.08 6.39 1.27
N LYS A 87 17.75 7.16 2.31
CA LYS A 87 16.45 7.83 2.45
C LYS A 87 16.19 8.80 1.28
N ASP A 88 17.21 9.52 0.81
CA ASP A 88 17.11 10.43 -0.33
C ASP A 88 16.71 9.71 -1.62
N VAL A 89 17.25 8.50 -1.84
CA VAL A 89 16.89 7.66 -2.99
C VAL A 89 15.45 7.18 -2.82
N GLN A 90 15.09 6.64 -1.65
CA GLN A 90 13.72 6.19 -1.37
C GLN A 90 12.69 7.30 -1.60
N ASP A 91 13.00 8.53 -1.18
CA ASP A 91 12.11 9.68 -1.33
C ASP A 91 11.90 10.06 -2.81
N GLN A 92 12.94 10.00 -3.65
CA GLN A 92 12.81 10.24 -5.10
C GLN A 92 11.87 9.23 -5.79
N PHE A 93 11.97 7.95 -5.43
CA PHE A 93 11.04 6.93 -5.97
C PHE A 93 9.63 7.09 -5.41
N ASN A 94 9.50 7.44 -4.13
CA ASN A 94 8.22 7.70 -3.49
C ASN A 94 7.47 8.88 -4.13
N GLU A 95 8.18 9.92 -4.56
CA GLU A 95 7.58 11.05 -5.30
C GLU A 95 6.87 10.56 -6.57
N ILE A 96 7.51 9.69 -7.37
CA ILE A 96 6.91 9.10 -8.58
C ILE A 96 5.68 8.25 -8.23
N LEU A 97 5.78 7.44 -7.17
CA LEU A 97 4.69 6.57 -6.74
C LEU A 97 3.49 7.36 -6.20
N LYS A 98 3.73 8.42 -5.44
CA LYS A 98 2.69 9.26 -4.83
C LYS A 98 2.10 10.27 -5.81
N ASN A 99 2.80 10.57 -6.91
CA ASN A 99 2.31 11.49 -7.91
C ASN A 99 1.03 10.93 -8.56
N LYS A 100 -0.08 11.64 -8.35
CA LYS A 100 -1.39 11.30 -8.93
C LYS A 100 -1.54 11.79 -10.37
N ALA A 101 -0.72 12.74 -10.80
CA ALA A 101 -0.70 13.23 -12.18
C ALA A 101 0.00 12.25 -13.14
N ILE A 102 0.81 11.32 -12.62
CA ILE A 102 1.41 10.24 -13.41
C ILE A 102 0.45 9.05 -13.42
N PRO A 103 -0.07 8.63 -14.59
CA PRO A 103 -0.86 7.41 -14.72
C PRO A 103 -0.11 6.18 -14.22
N PHE A 104 -0.83 5.19 -13.67
CA PHE A 104 -0.21 4.02 -13.05
C PHE A 104 0.70 3.25 -14.03
N ASP A 105 0.30 3.15 -15.29
CA ASP A 105 1.05 2.54 -16.40
C ASP A 105 2.35 3.28 -16.75
N GLN A 106 2.43 4.58 -16.46
CA GLN A 106 3.62 5.39 -16.75
C GLN A 106 4.63 5.41 -15.60
N LYS A 107 4.20 5.04 -14.38
CA LYS A 107 5.09 5.01 -13.20
C LYS A 107 6.29 4.06 -13.37
N PRO A 108 6.17 2.84 -13.91
CA PRO A 108 7.30 1.96 -14.15
C PRO A 108 8.40 2.58 -15.00
N ALA A 109 8.04 3.26 -16.10
CA ALA A 109 9.01 3.92 -16.98
C ALA A 109 9.76 5.04 -16.25
N LYS A 110 9.05 5.87 -15.49
CA LYS A 110 9.65 6.95 -14.69
C LYS A 110 10.56 6.43 -13.58
N MET A 111 10.16 5.35 -12.91
CA MET A 111 11.01 4.69 -11.91
C MET A 111 12.27 4.07 -12.55
N HIS A 112 12.16 3.49 -13.74
CA HIS A 112 13.31 2.95 -14.45
C HIS A 112 14.32 4.06 -14.83
N GLU A 113 13.84 5.18 -15.36
CA GLU A 113 14.65 6.36 -15.66
C GLU A 113 15.39 6.88 -14.41
N LEU A 114 14.69 6.97 -13.28
CA LEU A 114 15.27 7.37 -12.00
C LEU A 114 16.33 6.37 -11.51
N ALA A 115 16.07 5.07 -11.64
CA ALA A 115 17.02 4.03 -11.25
C ALA A 115 18.32 4.11 -12.05
N GLN A 116 18.25 4.39 -13.35
CA GLN A 116 19.44 4.62 -14.17
C GLN A 116 20.23 5.83 -13.69
N LYS A 117 19.56 6.95 -13.41
CA LYS A 117 20.19 8.17 -12.88
C LYS A 117 20.91 7.90 -11.55
N VAL A 118 20.22 7.30 -10.57
CA VAL A 118 20.79 6.99 -9.25
C VAL A 118 21.98 6.02 -9.35
N ARG A 119 21.92 5.03 -10.26
CA ARG A 119 23.03 4.11 -10.50
C ARG A 119 24.26 4.84 -11.04
N LEU A 120 24.06 5.78 -11.97
CA LEU A 120 25.14 6.55 -12.58
C LEU A 120 25.76 7.58 -11.60
N SER A 121 24.96 8.15 -10.69
CA SER A 121 25.42 9.11 -9.69
C SER A 121 26.30 8.51 -8.58
N ARG A 122 26.39 7.18 -8.45
CA ARG A 122 27.25 6.48 -7.48
C ARG A 122 28.60 6.03 -8.03
N CYS A 123 28.87 6.30 -9.31
CA CYS A 123 30.14 5.94 -9.97
C CYS A 123 31.12 7.14 -10.06
N PHE A 124 30.91 8.21 -9.31
CA PHE A 124 31.78 9.39 -9.27
C PHE A 124 32.16 9.75 -7.83
#